data_AF-A0A7W5FLC2-F1
#
_entry.id   AF-A0A7W5FLC2-F1
#
_cell.length_a   1.000
_cell.length_b   1.000
_cell.length_c   1.000
_cell.angle_alpha   90.00
_cell.angle_beta   90.00
_cell.angle_gamma   90.00
#
_symmetry.space_group_name_H-M   'P 1'
#
loop_
_entity.id
_entity.type
_entity.pdbx_description
1 polymer ?
#
loop_
_entity_poly.entity_id
_entity_poly.type
_entity_poly.pdbx_seq_one_letter_code
_entity_poly.pdbx_strand_id
1 'polypeptide(L)' 'MTNVLLDHPMMFGFCYTQLYDVEQEVNGLYTYDRRAKFDAEVIKKINARKAAIED' A
#
# COMPACT_ATOMS: atom_id res chain seq x y z
N MET A 1 -0.06 6.55 7.44
CA MET A 1 -1.27 6.70 6.58
C MET A 1 -2.12 5.44 6.60
N THR A 2 -1.57 4.26 6.34
CA THR A 2 -2.29 2.98 6.35
C THR A 2 -3.02 2.68 7.67
N ASN A 3 -2.46 3.09 8.81
CA ASN A 3 -3.13 2.94 10.12
C ASN A 3 -4.51 3.60 10.13
N VAL A 4 -4.61 4.85 9.66
CA VAL A 4 -5.88 5.59 9.63
C VAL A 4 -6.95 4.86 8.80
N LEU A 5 -6.54 4.23 7.69
CA LEU A 5 -7.45 3.47 6.83
C LEU A 5 -7.89 2.17 7.49
N LEU A 6 -6.96 1.43 8.08
CA LEU A 6 -7.22 0.15 8.75
C LEU A 6 -8.00 0.33 10.07
N ASP A 7 -7.84 1.46 10.76
CA ASP A 7 -8.52 1.77 12.02
C ASP A 7 -9.94 2.35 11.79
N HIS A 8 -10.36 2.56 10.54
CA HIS A 8 -11.66 3.15 10.21
C HIS A 8 -12.74 2.05 10.02
N PRO A 9 -13.78 2.01 10.87
CA PRO A 9 -14.73 0.87 10.89
C PRO A 9 -15.63 0.78 9.65
N MET A 10 -15.75 1.85 8.86
CA MET A 10 -16.49 1.83 7.58
C MET A 10 -15.57 1.80 6.35
N MET A 11 -14.28 1.47 6.52
CA MET A 11 -13.32 1.34 5.42
C MET A 11 -13.07 -0.13 5.12
N PHE A 12 -13.52 -0.61 3.96
CA PHE A 12 -13.40 -2.03 3.59
C PHE A 12 -12.15 -2.34 2.75
N GLY A 13 -11.46 -1.31 2.24
CA GLY A 13 -10.27 -1.51 1.43
C GLY A 13 -9.76 -0.23 0.79
N PHE A 14 -8.57 -0.33 0.21
CA PHE A 14 -7.91 0.74 -0.54
C PHE A 14 -7.02 0.13 -1.62
N CYS A 15 -6.66 0.92 -2.62
CA CYS A 15 -5.80 0.51 -3.72
C CYS A 15 -4.60 1.45 -3.84
N TYR A 16 -3.42 0.91 -4.06
CA TYR A 16 -2.28 1.69 -4.52
C TYR A 16 -2.48 2.00 -5.99
N THR A 17 -2.44 3.28 -6.34
CA THR A 17 -2.81 3.74 -7.70
C THR A 17 -1.78 3.36 -8.76
N GLN A 18 -0.52 3.11 -8.37
CA GLN A 18 0.56 2.76 -9.28
C GLN A 18 1.44 1.64 -8.72
N LEU A 19 1.69 0.64 -9.56
CA LEU A 19 2.62 -0.43 -9.24
C LEU A 19 4.07 0.00 -9.48
N TYR A 20 4.35 0.71 -10.56
CA TYR A 20 5.69 1.17 -10.93
C TYR A 20 5.67 2.62 -11.41
N ASP A 21 6.83 3.26 -11.42
CA ASP A 21 6.99 4.64 -11.87
C ASP A 21 6.72 4.80 -13.37
N VAL A 22 6.15 5.96 -13.74
CA VAL A 22 5.85 6.31 -15.13
C VAL A 22 6.31 7.74 -15.39
N GLU A 23 7.29 7.91 -16.29
CA GLU A 23 7.84 9.22 -16.66
C GLU A 23 8.23 10.07 -15.44
N GLN A 24 7.49 11.15 -15.18
CA GLN A 24 7.72 12.08 -14.06
C GLN A 24 7.01 11.64 -12.76
N GLU A 25 6.12 10.65 -12.84
CA GLU A 25 5.39 10.11 -11.70
C GLU A 25 6.21 9.01 -11.02
N VAL A 26 6.85 9.37 -9.90
CA VAL A 26 7.76 8.50 -9.13
C VAL A 26 7.12 7.90 -7.87
N ASN A 27 5.79 7.77 -7.87
CA ASN A 27 4.97 7.27 -6.76
C ASN A 27 4.62 5.77 -6.87
N GLY A 28 5.20 5.05 -7.83
CA GLY A 28 5.06 3.59 -7.91
C GLY A 28 5.75 2.88 -6.75
N LEU A 29 5.26 1.69 -6.40
CA LEU A 29 5.90 0.80 -5.42
C LEU A 29 7.24 0.24 -5.95
N TYR A 30 7.38 0.18 -7.27
CA TYR A 30 8.57 -0.24 -8.00
C TYR A 30 9.11 0.93 -8.83
N THR A 31 10.40 0.88 -9.17
CA THR A 31 11.00 1.79 -10.16
C THR A 31 10.45 1.53 -11.55
N TYR A 32 10.78 2.40 -12.51
CA TYR A 32 10.44 2.25 -13.93
C TYR A 32 10.83 0.86 -14.48
N ASP A 33 12.04 0.39 -14.15
CA ASP A 33 12.55 -0.95 -14.50
C ASP A 33 12.01 -2.09 -13.63
N ARG A 34 10.92 -1.85 -12.90
CA ARG A 34 10.26 -2.82 -12.00
C ARG A 34 11.17 -3.36 -10.90
N ARG A 35 12.09 -2.54 -10.39
CA ARG A 35 12.87 -2.87 -9.19
C ARG A 35 12.11 -2.41 -7.95
N ALA A 36 12.03 -3.24 -6.93
CA ALA A 36 11.33 -2.88 -5.69
C ALA A 36 12.01 -1.67 -5.03
N LYS A 37 11.22 -0.64 -4.65
CA LYS A 37 11.74 0.51 -3.89
C LYS A 37 11.79 0.24 -2.39
N PHE A 38 10.92 -0.65 -1.94
CA PHE A 38 10.79 -1.06 -0.56
C PHE A 38 10.74 -2.58 -0.49
N ASP A 39 11.10 -3.13 0.65
CA ASP A 39 10.88 -4.55 0.91
C ASP A 39 9.36 -4.83 0.95
N ALA A 40 8.91 -5.73 0.08
CA ALA A 40 7.52 -6.14 -0.02
C ALA A 40 6.99 -6.75 1.30
N GLU A 41 7.87 -7.38 2.10
CA GLU A 41 7.48 -7.94 3.40
C GLU A 41 7.07 -6.86 4.40
N VAL A 42 7.61 -5.65 4.30
CA VAL A 42 7.17 -4.53 5.16
C VAL A 42 5.74 -4.12 4.81
N ILE A 43 5.43 -3.98 3.51
CA ILE A 43 4.09 -3.62 3.03
C ILE A 43 3.08 -4.71 3.42
N LYS A 44 3.45 -5.98 3.23
CA LYS A 44 2.63 -7.12 3.63
C LYS A 44 2.32 -7.12 5.11
N LYS A 45 3.31 -6.91 5.99
CA LYS A 45 3.11 -6.85 7.44
C LYS A 45 2.14 -5.74 7.85
N ILE A 46 2.21 -4.57 7.20
CA ILE A 46 1.28 -3.46 7.46
C ILE A 46 -0.15 -3.84 7.06
N ASN A 47 -0.33 -4.41 5.87
CA ASN A 47 -1.66 -4.73 5.33
C ASN A 47 -2.28 -6.01 5.92
N ALA A 48 -1.48 -6.87 6.57
CA ALA A 48 -1.95 -8.09 7.23
C ALA A 48 -2.45 -7.85 8.67
N ARG A 49 -2.35 -6.63 9.19
CA ARG A 49 -2.93 -6.26 10.49
C ARG A 49 -4.46 -6.30 10.39
N LYS A 50 -5.12 -6.81 11.43
CA LYS A 50 -6.58 -6.79 11.54
C LYS A 50 -7.11 -5.35 11.38
N ALA A 51 -8.08 -5.16 10.50
CA ALA A 51 -8.78 -3.89 10.29
C ALA A 51 -10.01 -3.79 11.19
N ALA A 52 -10.40 -2.56 11.56
CA ALA A 52 -11.54 -2.28 12.42
C ALA A 52 -12.90 -2.71 11.83
N ILE A 53 -12.97 -2.94 10.51
CA ILE A 53 -14.16 -3.47 9.84
C ILE A 53 -14.30 -5.01 10.00
N GLU A 54 -13.26 -5.70 10.49
CA GLU A 54 -13.24 -7.15 10.71
C GLU A 54 -13.65 -7.56 12.14
N ASP A 55 -14.15 -6.61 12.93
CA ASP A 55 -14.80 -6.82 14.23
C ASP A 55 -16.33 -6.90 14.05
#